data_AF-A0A846D2N7-F1
#
_entry.id   AF-A0A846D2N7-F1
#
_cell.length_a   1.000
_cell.length_b   1.000
_cell.length_c   1.000
_cell.angle_alpha   90.00
_cell.angle_beta   90.00
_cell.angle_gamma   90.00
#
_symmetry.space_group_name_H-M   'P 1'
#
loop_
_entity.id
_entity.type
_entity.pdbx_description
1 polymer ?
#
loop_
_entity_poly.entity_id
_entity_poly.type
_entity_poly.pdbx_seq_one_letter_code
_entity_poly.pdbx_strand_id
1 'polypeptide(L)'
;MTSAAKPAAKLNKFEKFKAEKDGLAIKEQIEEFARIGWEAIDPDDLQHRLKWMGVFYRPVTPGKFMLRMRTPNGIVNSTQMQVLAEIVQRYGED
;
A
#
# COMPACT_ATOMS: atom_id res chain seq x y z
N MET A 1 -34.53 21.98 -14.58
CA MET A 1 -34.05 22.39 -13.24
C MET A 1 -34.54 21.38 -12.21
N THR A 2 -33.73 20.37 -11.92
CA THR A 2 -33.87 19.56 -10.69
C THR A 2 -32.57 18.82 -10.46
N SER A 3 -31.62 19.49 -9.80
CA SER A 3 -30.46 18.84 -9.22
C SER A 3 -30.92 18.09 -7.98
N ALA A 4 -31.08 16.77 -8.08
CA ALA A 4 -31.28 15.92 -6.91
C ALA A 4 -29.99 15.93 -6.09
N ALA A 5 -29.97 16.70 -5.00
CA ALA A 5 -28.90 16.66 -4.03
C ALA A 5 -28.85 15.26 -3.41
N LYS A 6 -27.76 14.51 -3.69
CA LYS A 6 -27.49 13.23 -3.02
C LYS A 6 -27.42 13.49 -1.50
N PRO A 7 -28.14 12.72 -0.66
CA PRO A 7 -28.02 12.87 0.77
C PRO A 7 -26.56 12.63 1.18
N ALA A 8 -25.99 13.54 1.98
CA ALA A 8 -24.64 13.44 2.49
C ALA A 8 -24.55 12.21 3.40
N ALA A 9 -24.24 11.06 2.81
CA ALA A 9 -24.03 9.82 3.55
C ALA A 9 -22.91 10.04 4.56
N LYS A 10 -23.17 9.72 5.83
CA LYS A 10 -22.17 9.79 6.91
C LYS A 10 -21.00 8.88 6.51
N LEU A 11 -19.93 9.47 6.01
CA LEU A 11 -18.77 8.74 5.51
C LEU A 11 -18.16 7.91 6.64
N ASN A 12 -17.90 6.62 6.37
CA ASN A 12 -17.15 5.77 7.29
C ASN A 12 -15.68 6.25 7.35
N LYS A 13 -14.90 5.76 8.32
CA LYS A 13 -13.48 6.15 8.45
C LYS A 13 -12.70 5.96 7.14
N PHE A 14 -12.99 4.89 6.39
CA PHE A 14 -12.29 4.57 5.16
C PHE A 14 -12.62 5.52 4.00
N GLU A 15 -13.88 5.94 3.86
CA GLU A 15 -14.28 6.91 2.84
C GLU A 15 -13.74 8.31 3.16
N LYS A 16 -13.57 8.65 4.44
CA LYS A 16 -12.99 9.94 4.85
C LYS A 16 -11.53 10.07 4.41
N PHE A 17 -10.66 9.12 4.77
CA PHE A 17 -9.24 9.23 4.40
C PHE A 17 -9.03 9.14 2.87
N LYS A 18 -9.89 8.39 2.16
CA LYS A 18 -9.89 8.33 0.69
C LYS A 18 -10.30 9.65 0.05
N ALA A 19 -11.24 10.38 0.68
CA ALA A 19 -11.63 11.71 0.23
C ALA A 19 -10.55 12.77 0.52
N GLU A 20 -9.80 12.61 1.61
CA GLU A 20 -8.70 13.51 1.98
C GLU A 20 -7.51 13.40 1.01
N LYS A 21 -7.17 12.17 0.59
CA LYS A 21 -6.02 11.92 -0.28
C LYS A 21 -6.25 10.66 -1.10
N ASP A 22 -6.07 10.80 -2.42
CA ASP A 22 -6.16 9.68 -3.35
C ASP A 22 -5.12 8.60 -3.02
N GLY A 23 -5.54 7.34 -3.08
CA GLY A 23 -4.69 6.21 -2.71
C GLY A 23 -3.48 6.02 -3.63
N LEU A 24 -3.57 6.42 -4.90
CA LEU A 24 -2.48 6.31 -5.87
C LEU A 24 -1.48 7.47 -5.77
N ALA A 25 -1.83 8.57 -5.11
CA ALA A 25 -0.90 9.68 -4.84
C ALA A 25 0.32 9.24 -4.01
N ILE A 26 0.22 8.10 -3.30
CA ILE A 26 1.31 7.51 -2.52
C ILE A 26 2.50 7.08 -3.39
N LYS A 27 2.29 6.88 -4.70
CA LYS A 27 3.33 6.46 -5.64
C LYS A 27 4.49 7.46 -5.70
N GLU A 28 4.19 8.75 -5.64
CA GLU A 28 5.20 9.83 -5.69
C GLU A 28 5.96 9.99 -4.36
N GLN A 29 5.41 9.46 -3.27
CA GLN A 29 5.95 9.61 -1.92
C GLN A 29 6.75 8.39 -1.45
N ILE A 30 6.74 7.30 -2.22
CA ILE A 30 7.36 6.03 -1.83
C ILE A 30 8.87 6.18 -1.53
N GLU A 31 9.56 7.02 -2.30
CA GLU A 31 10.99 7.30 -2.11
C GLU A 31 11.26 8.12 -0.85
N GLU A 32 10.37 9.07 -0.52
CA GLU A 32 10.45 9.82 0.73
C GLU A 32 10.26 8.89 1.93
N PHE A 33 9.25 8.03 1.87
CA PHE A 33 8.96 7.05 2.92
C PHE A 33 10.11 6.09 3.18
N ALA A 34 10.79 5.66 2.11
CA ALA A 34 11.99 4.84 2.24
C ALA A 34 13.15 5.59 2.93
N ARG A 35 13.23 6.92 2.79
CA ARG A 35 14.27 7.76 3.42
C ARG A 35 13.98 8.08 4.88
N ILE A 36 12.74 8.42 5.22
CA ILE A 36 12.35 8.82 6.58
C ILE A 36 12.14 7.63 7.52
N GLY A 37 11.95 6.44 6.97
CA GLY A 37 11.65 5.22 7.73
C GLY A 37 10.17 5.09 8.09
N TRP A 38 9.74 3.86 8.37
CA TRP A 38 8.32 3.52 8.53
C TRP A 38 7.66 4.18 9.76
N GLU A 39 8.43 4.48 10.80
CA GLU A 39 7.95 5.10 12.04
C GLU A 39 7.49 6.54 11.85
N ALA A 40 8.05 7.23 10.83
CA ALA A 40 7.74 8.61 10.52
C ALA A 40 6.59 8.77 9.50
N ILE A 41 6.08 7.67 8.96
CA ILE A 41 4.96 7.68 8.00
C ILE A 41 3.64 7.91 8.76
N ASP A 42 2.77 8.76 8.21
CA ASP A 42 1.42 8.95 8.72
C ASP A 42 0.70 7.59 8.91
N PRO A 43 0.01 7.35 10.04
CA PRO A 43 -0.62 6.06 10.31
C PRO A 43 -1.64 5.61 9.27
N ASP A 44 -2.40 6.53 8.67
CA ASP A 44 -3.38 6.18 7.63
C ASP A 44 -2.65 5.86 6.31
N ASP A 45 -1.55 6.54 5.99
CA ASP A 45 -0.68 6.16 4.87
C ASP A 45 -0.06 4.78 5.07
N LEU A 46 0.56 4.54 6.23
CA LEU A 46 1.25 3.31 6.59
C LEU A 46 0.31 2.10 6.60
N GLN A 47 -0.86 2.23 7.24
CA GLN A 47 -1.79 1.11 7.46
C GLN A 47 -2.80 0.93 6.32
N HIS A 48 -3.09 1.98 5.54
CA HIS A 48 -4.18 1.96 4.57
C HIS A 48 -3.71 2.34 3.16
N ARG A 49 -3.11 3.52 2.93
CA ARG A 49 -2.83 3.98 1.56
C ARG A 49 -1.74 3.16 0.86
N LEU A 50 -0.72 2.68 1.58
CA LEU A 50 0.30 1.78 1.02
C LEU A 50 -0.27 0.50 0.37
N LYS A 51 -1.48 0.06 0.77
CA LYS A 51 -2.13 -1.11 0.19
C LYS A 51 -2.49 -0.94 -1.29
N TRP A 52 -2.68 0.30 -1.76
CA TRP A 52 -2.90 0.58 -3.19
C TRP A 52 -1.68 0.24 -4.04
N MET A 53 -0.48 0.31 -3.45
CA MET A 53 0.78 -0.11 -4.06
C MET A 53 1.12 -1.58 -3.77
N GLY A 54 0.21 -2.33 -3.14
CA GLY A 54 0.44 -3.72 -2.76
C GLY A 54 1.38 -3.90 -1.57
N VAL A 55 1.69 -2.83 -0.82
CA VAL A 55 2.56 -2.88 0.37
C VAL A 55 1.70 -2.92 1.63
N PHE A 56 1.92 -3.92 2.48
CA PHE A 56 1.12 -4.17 3.68
C PHE A 56 2.01 -4.16 4.91
N TYR A 57 1.83 -3.15 5.76
CA TYR A 57 2.45 -3.13 7.09
C TYR A 57 1.87 -4.23 7.98
N ARG A 58 2.73 -4.96 8.70
CA ARG A 58 2.32 -6.00 9.66
C ARG A 58 2.72 -5.59 11.08
N PRO A 59 1.78 -5.24 11.96
CA PRO A 59 2.07 -4.88 13.35
C PRO A 59 2.77 -5.99 14.16
N VAL A 60 2.57 -7.25 13.78
CA VAL A 60 3.19 -8.43 14.41
C VAL A 60 4.67 -8.59 14.08
N THR A 61 5.15 -7.96 13.00
CA THR A 61 6.56 -7.93 12.60
C THR A 61 6.93 -6.49 12.27
N PRO A 62 7.14 -5.65 13.30
CA PRO A 62 7.45 -4.23 13.11
C PRO A 62 8.63 -4.03 12.16
N GLY A 63 8.54 -3.02 11.31
CA GLY A 63 9.53 -2.76 10.25
C GLY A 63 9.50 -3.71 9.05
N LYS A 64 8.77 -4.84 9.11
CA LYS A 64 8.60 -5.76 7.98
C LYS A 64 7.26 -5.53 7.28
N PHE A 65 7.29 -5.63 5.96
CA PHE A 65 6.14 -5.43 5.09
C PHE A 65 5.88 -6.67 4.25
N MET A 66 4.61 -6.98 3.99
CA MET A 66 4.24 -7.94 2.95
C MET A 66 4.00 -7.20 1.64
N LEU A 67 4.65 -7.65 0.58
CA LEU A 67 4.43 -7.17 -0.77
C LEU A 67 3.53 -8.15 -1.53
N ARG A 68 2.45 -7.63 -2.13
CA ARG A 68 1.55 -8.40 -2.99
C ARG A 68 1.69 -7.91 -4.42
N MET A 69 2.03 -8.83 -5.31
CA MET A 69 2.08 -8.56 -6.74
C MET A 69 0.73 -8.81 -7.41
N ARG A 70 0.50 -8.11 -8.52
CA ARG A 70 -0.59 -8.41 -9.44
C ARG A 70 -0.06 -9.37 -10.52
N THR A 71 -0.51 -10.62 -10.46
CA THR A 71 -0.15 -11.66 -11.43
C THR A 71 -1.42 -12.17 -12.12
N PRO A 72 -1.75 -11.68 -13.33
CA PRO A 72 -2.90 -12.17 -14.08
C PRO A 72 -2.83 -13.68 -14.26
N ASN A 73 -3.92 -14.38 -13.93
CA ASN A 73 -4.02 -15.85 -13.99
C ASN A 73 -2.97 -16.63 -13.18
N GLY A 74 -2.22 -15.96 -12.30
CA GLY A 74 -1.13 -16.61 -11.54
C GLY A 74 0.04 -17.10 -12.40
N ILE A 75 0.14 -16.66 -13.66
CA ILE A 75 1.20 -17.11 -14.57
C ILE A 75 2.49 -16.35 -14.25
N VAL A 76 3.54 -17.10 -13.92
CA VAL A 76 4.90 -16.59 -13.71
C VAL A 76 5.89 -17.45 -14.48
N ASN A 77 6.95 -16.82 -15.01
CA ASN A 77 8.06 -17.55 -15.64
C ASN A 77 9.23 -17.74 -14.65
N SER A 78 10.20 -18.58 -15.04
CA SER A 78 11.37 -18.89 -14.21
C SER A 78 12.19 -17.65 -13.85
N THR A 79 12.39 -16.72 -14.79
CA THR A 79 13.13 -15.48 -14.56
C THR A 79 12.45 -14.59 -13.54
N GLN A 80 11.12 -14.41 -13.64
CA GLN A 80 10.34 -13.64 -12.65
C GLN A 80 10.44 -14.29 -11.27
N MET A 81 10.33 -15.62 -11.20
CA MET A 81 10.45 -16.33 -9.93
C MET A 81 11.84 -16.18 -9.30
N GLN A 82 12.91 -16.23 -10.11
CA GLN A 82 14.29 -16.01 -9.65
C GLN A 82 14.46 -14.60 -9.09
N VAL A 83 13.98 -13.57 -9.78
CA VAL A 83 14.04 -12.18 -9.29
C VAL A 83 13.32 -12.04 -7.95
N LEU A 84 12.17 -12.68 -7.77
CA LEU A 84 11.46 -12.65 -6.50
C LEU A 84 12.24 -13.37 -5.39
N ALA A 85 12.85 -14.50 -5.70
CA ALA A 85 13.69 -15.23 -4.75
C ALA A 85 14.89 -14.39 -4.30
N GLU A 86 15.60 -13.74 -5.25
CA GLU A 86 16.73 -12.84 -4.96
C GLU A 86 16.32 -11.65 -4.09
N ILE A 87 15.15 -11.06 -4.35
CA ILE A 87 14.64 -9.95 -3.53
C ILE A 87 14.39 -10.43 -2.10
N VAL A 88 13.69 -11.56 -1.92
CA VAL A 88 13.33 -12.08 -0.59
C VAL A 88 14.56 -12.56 0.18
N GLN A 89 15.52 -13.20 -0.49
CA GLN A 89 16.74 -13.74 0.12
C GLN A 89 17.55 -12.67 0.87
N ARG A 90 17.59 -11.43 0.35
CA ARG A 90 18.29 -10.31 0.99
C ARG A 90 17.72 -9.92 2.37
N TYR A 91 16.51 -10.35 2.70
CA TYR A 91 15.81 -9.99 3.94
C TYR A 91 15.48 -11.23 4.81
N GLY A 92 16.08 -12.39 4.50
CA GLY A 92 15.75 -13.68 5.13
C GLY A 92 16.55 -14.04 6.38
N GLU A 93 17.68 -13.37 6.64
CA GLU A 93 18.58 -13.67 7.77
C GLU A 93 18.37 -12.80 9.03
N ASP A 94 17.36 -11.92 9.00
CA ASP A 94 16.82 -11.20 10.18
C ASP A 94 15.58 -11.91 10.79
#